data_AF-A0A9P6E313-F1
#
_entry.id   AF-A0A9P6E313-F1
#
_cell.length_a   1.000
_cell.length_b   1.000
_cell.length_c   1.000
_cell.angle_alpha   90.00
_cell.angle_beta   90.00
_cell.angle_gamma   90.00
#
_symmetry.space_group_name_H-M   'P 1'
#
loop_
_entity.id
_entity.type
_entity.pdbx_description
1 polymer ?
#
loop_
_entity_poly.entity_id
_entity_poly.type
_entity_poly.pdbx_seq_one_letter_code
_entity_poly.pdbx_strand_id
1 'polypeptide(L)'
;HQIPNSLFGSFGMRHSIRIFFPRLAVKERESVELTAEEVGYFYNKALRPATLQVYPNIIHDLPGTWDISRFKDRRQRGGFSNSGVLLRGNKLGEFSRSMRAIVNANPDLRWAQDFFFGFEIRGLKQVTKHGMRDQGASEAALAHLLEYFVQPDDTMYVDVGVEIGVDEKALAWVADGHGRVVAEALGIEVADANRLVGKSCFYNDMTSCLEALAGFRTALLNVGEDLAVYLQAYLSDKTQTYHLEGDHGINYQALTFAMALLGNPPIFCKNLLQVLQDATLLLDVLLRIEVRVPLWRAHLALQRIRRTVLVANVVMLPRKIWW
;
A
#
# COMPACT_ATOMS: atom_id res chain seq x y z
N HIS A 1 7.20 -3.91 -0.09
CA HIS A 1 8.15 -4.76 -0.84
C HIS A 1 9.34 -5.04 0.05
N GLN A 2 9.79 -6.28 0.18
CA GLN A 2 11.03 -6.62 0.91
C GLN A 2 12.28 -6.55 0.03
N ILE A 3 12.11 -6.38 -1.29
CA ILE A 3 13.21 -6.26 -2.24
C ILE A 3 13.69 -4.80 -2.29
N PRO A 4 15.00 -4.55 -2.14
CA PRO A 4 15.55 -3.21 -2.24
C PRO A 4 15.20 -2.53 -3.56
N ASN A 5 14.73 -1.28 -3.49
CA ASN A 5 14.21 -0.57 -4.65
C ASN A 5 14.37 0.94 -4.53
N SER A 6 14.21 1.62 -5.66
CA SER A 6 14.18 3.08 -5.75
C SER A 6 13.15 3.54 -6.77
N LEU A 7 12.62 4.76 -6.60
CA LEU A 7 11.81 5.41 -7.63
C LEU A 7 12.70 5.72 -8.83
N PHE A 8 12.36 5.13 -9.97
CA PHE A 8 13.12 5.29 -11.22
C PHE A 8 12.53 6.37 -12.12
N GLY A 9 11.20 6.49 -12.15
CA GLY A 9 10.52 7.47 -12.98
C GLY A 9 9.03 7.51 -12.72
N SER A 10 8.32 8.32 -13.49
CA SER A 10 6.86 8.43 -13.47
C SER A 10 6.31 8.68 -14.87
N PHE A 11 5.04 8.37 -15.09
CA PHE A 11 4.32 8.74 -16.31
C PHE A 11 2.84 9.01 -16.03
N GLY A 12 2.26 9.96 -16.77
CA GLY A 12 0.95 10.50 -16.43
C GLY A 12 0.91 11.04 -14.99
N MET A 13 -0.29 11.14 -14.43
CA MET A 13 -0.47 11.73 -13.09
C MET A 13 -0.37 10.70 -11.95
N ARG A 14 -0.53 9.41 -12.23
CA ARG A 14 -0.74 8.37 -11.21
C ARG A 14 0.25 7.22 -11.25
N HIS A 15 1.16 7.19 -12.21
CA HIS A 15 2.05 6.05 -12.38
C HIS A 15 3.47 6.39 -11.96
N SER A 16 4.02 5.56 -11.09
CA SER A 16 5.43 5.51 -10.72
C SER A 16 6.05 4.23 -11.26
N ILE A 17 7.30 4.32 -11.67
CA ILE A 17 8.14 3.19 -12.05
C ILE A 17 9.17 3.05 -10.96
N ARG A 18 9.20 1.90 -10.29
CA ARG A 18 10.25 1.53 -9.35
C ARG A 18 11.21 0.57 -10.02
N ILE A 19 12.50 0.68 -9.70
CA ILE A 19 13.51 -0.30 -10.07
C ILE A 19 13.87 -1.11 -8.82
N PHE A 20 13.89 -2.43 -8.95
CA PHE A 20 14.11 -3.40 -7.88
C PHE A 20 15.43 -4.13 -8.09
N PHE A 21 16.13 -4.44 -7.00
CA PHE A 21 17.45 -5.08 -6.99
C PHE A 21 17.44 -6.35 -6.13
N PRO A 22 17.04 -7.51 -6.70
CA PRO A 22 16.85 -8.76 -5.95
C PRO A 22 18.08 -9.22 -5.17
N ARG A 23 19.29 -9.01 -5.72
CA ARG A 23 20.53 -9.47 -5.09
C ARG A 23 20.93 -8.68 -3.84
N LEU A 24 20.30 -7.54 -3.59
CA LEU A 24 20.44 -6.82 -2.33
C LEU A 24 19.46 -7.32 -1.25
N ALA A 25 18.51 -8.20 -1.59
CA ALA A 25 17.54 -8.76 -0.64
C ALA A 25 18.16 -9.88 0.21
N VAL A 26 19.17 -9.52 1.00
CA VAL A 26 19.84 -10.41 1.97
C VAL A 26 19.24 -10.24 3.37
N LYS A 27 19.33 -11.27 4.22
CA LYS A 27 18.68 -11.29 5.54
C LYS A 27 19.17 -10.18 6.47
N GLU A 28 20.41 -9.76 6.29
CA GLU A 28 21.12 -8.77 7.11
C GLU A 28 20.73 -7.33 6.76
N ARG A 29 20.04 -7.12 5.63
CA ARG A 29 19.66 -5.78 5.20
C ARG A 29 18.37 -5.35 5.89
N GLU A 30 18.46 -4.27 6.66
CA GLU A 30 17.32 -3.74 7.42
C GLU A 30 16.38 -2.87 6.58
N SER A 31 16.90 -2.20 5.54
CA SER A 31 16.12 -1.25 4.73
C SER A 31 15.91 -1.73 3.30
N VAL A 32 14.69 -1.50 2.80
CA VAL A 32 14.30 -1.75 1.40
C VAL A 32 14.62 -0.57 0.48
N GLU A 33 15.12 0.53 1.04
CA GLU A 33 15.59 1.67 0.27
C GLU A 33 17.05 1.47 -0.12
N LEU A 34 17.42 1.94 -1.30
CA LEU A 34 18.83 2.00 -1.69
C LEU A 34 19.56 3.07 -0.88
N THR A 35 20.81 2.81 -0.53
CA THR A 35 21.68 3.83 0.06
C THR A 35 22.04 4.88 -0.99
N ALA A 36 22.40 6.09 -0.54
CA ALA A 36 22.82 7.16 -1.44
C ALA A 36 24.05 6.76 -2.29
N GLU A 37 24.91 5.89 -1.74
CA GLU A 37 26.06 5.32 -2.44
C GLU A 37 25.61 4.35 -3.54
N GLU A 38 24.71 3.41 -3.24
CA GLU A 38 24.16 2.46 -4.23
C GLU A 38 23.46 3.20 -5.39
N VAL A 39 22.63 4.19 -5.08
CA VAL A 39 21.96 5.03 -6.09
C VAL A 39 23.00 5.75 -6.95
N GLY A 40 24.00 6.36 -6.32
CA GLY A 40 25.03 7.09 -7.05
C GLY A 40 25.90 6.20 -7.92
N TYR A 41 26.24 5.03 -7.43
CA TYR A 41 27.02 4.04 -8.15
C TYR A 41 26.27 3.52 -9.37
N PHE A 42 25.00 3.15 -9.20
CA PHE A 42 24.13 2.71 -10.30
C PHE A 42 23.89 3.82 -11.32
N TYR A 43 23.65 5.05 -10.87
CA TYR A 43 23.48 6.22 -11.75
C TYR A 43 24.71 6.41 -12.65
N ASN A 44 25.89 6.50 -12.03
CA ASN A 44 27.14 6.81 -12.73
C ASN A 44 27.59 5.67 -13.66
N LYS A 45 27.39 4.41 -13.26
CA LYS A 45 27.97 3.25 -13.95
C LYS A 45 27.00 2.51 -14.87
N ALA A 46 25.69 2.65 -14.70
CA ALA A 46 24.68 1.97 -15.52
C ALA A 46 23.72 2.93 -16.21
N LEU A 47 22.97 3.72 -15.43
CA LEU A 47 21.90 4.57 -15.96
C LEU A 47 22.45 5.59 -16.96
N ARG A 48 23.42 6.41 -16.54
CA ARG A 48 23.95 7.48 -17.39
C ARG A 48 24.65 6.95 -18.65
N PRO A 49 25.52 5.91 -18.57
CA PRO A 49 26.08 5.27 -19.76
C PRO A 49 25.02 4.69 -20.72
N ALA A 50 23.97 4.05 -20.19
CA ALA A 50 22.87 3.55 -21.03
C ALA A 50 22.09 4.68 -21.70
N THR A 51 21.89 5.80 -20.99
CA THR A 51 21.25 6.99 -21.59
C THR A 51 22.10 7.56 -22.71
N LEU A 52 23.43 7.63 -22.55
CA LEU A 52 24.33 8.07 -23.62
C LEU A 52 24.21 7.18 -24.87
N GLN A 53 24.11 5.86 -24.70
CA GLN A 53 23.97 4.92 -25.81
C GLN A 53 22.64 5.07 -26.56
N VAL A 54 21.52 5.20 -25.84
CA VAL A 54 20.18 5.13 -26.42
C VAL A 54 19.57 6.50 -26.74
N TYR A 55 19.92 7.51 -25.94
CA TYR A 55 19.44 8.89 -26.03
C TYR A 55 20.60 9.91 -26.02
N PRO A 56 21.48 9.90 -27.03
CA PRO A 56 22.66 10.78 -27.06
C PRO A 56 22.30 12.27 -26.97
N ASN A 57 21.13 12.67 -27.46
CA ASN A 57 20.69 14.07 -27.40
C ASN A 57 20.21 14.50 -25.99
N ILE A 58 19.77 13.56 -25.15
CA ILE A 58 19.20 13.82 -23.83
C ILE A 58 20.29 13.80 -22.74
N ILE A 59 21.45 13.21 -23.02
CA ILE A 59 22.53 13.07 -22.03
C ILE A 59 23.04 14.42 -21.49
N HIS A 60 22.87 15.50 -22.26
CA HIS A 60 23.24 16.86 -21.87
C HIS A 60 22.32 17.44 -20.79
N ASP A 61 21.08 16.94 -20.70
CA ASP A 61 20.10 17.35 -19.69
C ASP A 61 20.29 16.61 -18.35
N LEU A 62 21.04 15.50 -18.38
CA LEU A 62 21.38 14.71 -17.20
C LEU A 62 22.65 15.25 -16.50
N PRO A 63 22.66 15.33 -15.16
CA PRO A 63 23.86 15.61 -14.39
C PRO A 63 25.05 14.71 -14.78
N GLY A 64 26.25 15.28 -14.80
CA GLY A 64 27.48 14.53 -15.11
C GLY A 64 27.73 13.37 -14.14
N THR A 65 27.36 13.56 -12.87
CA THR A 65 27.43 12.55 -11.81
C THR A 65 26.24 12.66 -10.87
N TRP A 66 26.04 11.63 -10.05
CA TRP A 66 25.02 11.64 -9.00
C TRP A 66 25.21 12.77 -7.98
N ASP A 67 26.44 13.09 -7.59
CA ASP A 67 26.70 14.17 -6.63
C ASP A 67 26.32 15.53 -7.18
N ILE A 68 26.53 15.77 -8.48
CA ILE A 68 26.04 16.98 -9.16
C ILE A 68 24.51 17.03 -9.12
N SER A 69 23.82 15.89 -9.32
CA SER A 69 22.36 15.82 -9.20
C SER A 69 21.90 16.22 -7.80
N ARG A 70 22.48 15.61 -6.76
CA ARG A 70 22.12 15.92 -5.37
C ARG A 70 22.36 17.39 -5.01
N PHE A 71 23.44 17.98 -5.51
CA PHE A 71 23.71 19.40 -5.30
C PHE A 71 22.65 20.27 -5.98
N LYS A 72 22.36 20.00 -7.26
CA LYS A 72 21.35 20.73 -8.06
C LYS A 72 19.96 20.65 -7.43
N ASP A 73 19.59 19.48 -6.94
CA ASP A 73 18.25 19.18 -6.44
C ASP A 73 18.01 19.67 -5.00
N ARG A 74 19.05 20.15 -4.29
CA ARG A 74 18.91 20.63 -2.92
C ARG A 74 18.23 21.99 -2.88
N ARG A 75 17.08 22.09 -2.20
CA ARG A 75 16.36 23.37 -2.04
C ARG A 75 17.01 24.25 -0.97
N GLN A 76 16.94 25.58 -1.16
CA GLN A 76 17.54 26.57 -0.25
C GLN A 76 17.04 26.49 1.20
N ARG A 77 15.78 26.08 1.43
CA ARG A 77 15.17 25.93 2.77
C ARG A 77 15.19 24.49 3.30
N GLY A 78 16.02 23.62 2.72
CA GLY A 78 16.00 22.18 3.00
C GLY A 78 15.03 21.40 2.10
N GLY A 79 15.25 20.10 1.99
CA GLY A 79 14.53 19.20 1.07
C GLY A 79 15.17 19.07 -0.32
N PHE A 80 14.66 18.13 -1.12
CA PHE A 80 15.10 17.87 -2.49
C PHE A 80 13.97 18.14 -3.50
N SER A 81 14.29 18.73 -4.65
CA SER A 81 13.44 18.72 -5.84
C SER A 81 13.85 17.55 -6.72
N ASN A 82 12.97 16.59 -6.97
CA ASN A 82 13.28 15.50 -7.90
C ASN A 82 13.24 16.02 -9.35
N SER A 83 14.36 16.58 -9.84
CA SER A 83 14.45 16.99 -11.25
C SER A 83 14.63 15.75 -12.12
N GLY A 84 13.62 15.45 -12.94
CA GLY A 84 13.63 14.34 -13.89
C GLY A 84 13.92 14.82 -15.31
N VAL A 85 14.21 13.86 -16.21
CA VAL A 85 14.35 14.10 -17.64
C VAL A 85 13.34 13.23 -18.40
N LEU A 86 12.69 13.80 -19.40
CA LEU A 86 11.67 13.09 -20.18
C LEU A 86 12.34 12.14 -21.18
N LEU A 87 12.03 10.84 -21.09
CA LEU A 87 12.47 9.83 -22.04
C LEU A 87 11.37 9.50 -23.04
N ARG A 88 11.75 9.19 -24.28
CA ARG A 88 10.79 8.77 -25.32
C ARG A 88 10.38 7.31 -25.10
N GLY A 89 9.08 7.06 -24.96
CA GLY A 89 8.53 5.74 -24.65
C GLY A 89 8.93 4.62 -25.61
N ASN A 90 9.02 4.93 -26.91
CA ASN A 90 9.33 3.94 -27.96
C ASN A 90 10.74 3.33 -27.87
N LYS A 91 11.65 3.92 -27.10
CA LYS A 91 13.02 3.42 -26.90
C LYS A 91 13.25 2.79 -25.52
N LEU A 92 12.23 2.70 -24.67
CA LEU A 92 12.39 2.17 -23.30
C LEU A 92 12.88 0.72 -23.27
N GLY A 93 12.45 -0.12 -24.22
CA GLY A 93 12.93 -1.49 -24.33
C GLY A 93 14.43 -1.57 -24.68
N GLU A 94 14.91 -0.71 -25.57
CA GLU A 94 16.33 -0.61 -25.93
C GLU A 94 17.14 -0.09 -24.73
N PHE A 95 16.63 0.94 -24.06
CA PHE A 95 17.24 1.50 -22.85
C PHE A 95 17.39 0.48 -21.73
N SER A 96 16.34 -0.30 -21.43
CA SER A 96 16.40 -1.37 -20.43
C SER A 96 17.44 -2.44 -20.80
N ARG A 97 17.51 -2.84 -22.08
CA ARG A 97 18.50 -3.82 -22.55
C ARG A 97 19.93 -3.29 -22.45
N SER A 98 20.15 -2.03 -22.83
CA SER A 98 21.46 -1.37 -22.69
C SER A 98 21.89 -1.32 -21.22
N MET A 99 21.00 -0.90 -20.31
CA MET A 99 21.28 -0.92 -18.87
C MET A 99 21.65 -2.33 -18.37
N ARG A 100 20.91 -3.37 -18.76
CA ARG A 100 21.21 -4.76 -18.39
C ARG A 100 22.57 -5.21 -18.91
N ALA A 101 22.90 -4.90 -20.17
CA ALA A 101 24.18 -5.26 -20.76
C ALA A 101 25.35 -4.63 -19.99
N ILE A 102 25.23 -3.35 -19.63
CA ILE A 102 26.24 -2.62 -18.87
C ILE A 102 26.40 -3.19 -17.45
N VAL A 103 25.29 -3.46 -16.76
CA VAL A 103 25.30 -4.08 -15.42
C VAL A 103 25.94 -5.47 -15.46
N ASN A 104 25.62 -6.30 -16.46
CA ASN A 104 26.17 -7.64 -16.57
C ASN A 104 27.66 -7.66 -16.93
N ALA A 105 28.12 -6.70 -17.72
CA ALA A 105 29.52 -6.58 -18.12
C ALA A 105 30.42 -5.97 -17.03
N ASN A 106 29.84 -5.27 -16.04
CA ASN A 106 30.60 -4.59 -15.00
C ASN A 106 30.64 -5.41 -13.69
N PRO A 107 31.81 -5.94 -13.28
CA PRO A 107 31.94 -6.69 -12.03
C PRO A 107 31.52 -5.91 -10.79
N ASP A 108 31.67 -4.59 -10.79
CA ASP A 108 31.32 -3.75 -9.65
C ASP A 108 29.80 -3.57 -9.48
N LEU A 109 29.01 -3.93 -10.50
CA LEU A 109 27.55 -3.88 -10.49
C LEU A 109 26.91 -5.27 -10.28
N ARG A 110 27.67 -6.25 -9.77
CA ARG A 110 27.15 -7.59 -9.44
C ARG A 110 25.92 -7.56 -8.53
N TRP A 111 25.87 -6.60 -7.61
CA TRP A 111 24.73 -6.39 -6.71
C TRP A 111 23.47 -5.90 -7.45
N ALA A 112 23.64 -5.25 -8.61
CA ALA A 112 22.55 -4.74 -9.42
C ALA A 112 22.10 -5.72 -10.51
N GLN A 113 22.76 -6.86 -10.66
CA GLN A 113 22.36 -7.89 -11.61
C GLN A 113 20.94 -8.39 -11.30
N ASP A 114 20.23 -8.79 -12.35
CA ASP A 114 18.84 -9.25 -12.30
C ASP A 114 17.84 -8.19 -11.83
N PHE A 115 18.20 -6.90 -11.90
CA PHE A 115 17.24 -5.82 -11.60
C PHE A 115 15.99 -5.91 -12.50
N PHE A 116 14.86 -5.45 -11.99
CA PHE A 116 13.63 -5.36 -12.78
C PHE A 116 12.86 -4.08 -12.48
N PHE A 117 11.93 -3.73 -13.36
CA PHE A 117 11.06 -2.58 -13.18
C PHE A 117 9.68 -3.04 -12.71
N GLY A 118 9.14 -2.35 -11.71
CA GLY A 118 7.74 -2.50 -11.31
C GLY A 118 6.98 -1.21 -11.57
N PHE A 119 5.73 -1.37 -11.96
CA PHE A 119 4.80 -0.28 -12.21
C PHE A 119 3.85 -0.16 -11.02
N GLU A 120 3.80 1.02 -10.42
CA GLU A 120 2.93 1.33 -9.29
C GLU A 120 1.94 2.40 -9.75
N ILE A 121 0.64 2.08 -9.68
CA ILE A 121 -0.45 3.01 -9.98
C ILE A 121 -1.07 3.45 -8.67
N ARG A 122 -0.97 4.75 -8.36
CA ARG A 122 -1.52 5.34 -7.14
C ARG A 122 -2.93 5.88 -7.36
N GLY A 123 -3.70 5.94 -6.28
CA GLY A 123 -5.04 6.51 -6.32
C GLY A 123 -6.09 5.64 -7.00
N LEU A 124 -5.85 4.32 -7.08
CA LEU A 124 -6.86 3.35 -7.51
C LEU A 124 -7.78 2.86 -6.37
N LYS A 125 -7.43 3.17 -5.11
CA LYS A 125 -8.27 2.83 -3.96
C LYS A 125 -9.64 3.48 -4.13
N GLN A 126 -10.70 2.67 -3.99
CA GLN A 126 -12.09 3.12 -4.02
C GLN A 126 -12.53 3.74 -5.37
N VAL A 127 -11.79 3.48 -6.47
CA VAL A 127 -12.18 3.96 -7.82
C VAL A 127 -13.47 3.30 -8.29
N THR A 128 -13.76 2.09 -7.84
CA THR A 128 -14.99 1.38 -8.17
C THR A 128 -15.73 0.97 -6.90
N LYS A 129 -17.07 1.02 -6.97
CA LYS A 129 -17.99 0.64 -5.90
C LYS A 129 -19.22 0.00 -6.53
N HIS A 130 -19.81 -0.96 -5.83
CA HIS A 130 -21.05 -1.62 -6.25
C HIS A 130 -21.82 -2.12 -5.02
N GLY A 131 -23.08 -2.50 -5.21
CA GLY A 131 -23.84 -3.19 -4.18
C GLY A 131 -23.29 -4.60 -3.95
N MET A 132 -23.25 -5.06 -2.70
CA MET A 132 -22.70 -6.38 -2.32
C MET A 132 -23.34 -7.56 -3.06
N ARG A 133 -24.60 -7.42 -3.49
CA ARG A 133 -25.39 -8.47 -4.17
C ARG A 133 -25.63 -8.20 -5.67
N ASP A 134 -25.04 -7.14 -6.20
CA ASP A 134 -25.17 -6.78 -7.60
C ASP A 134 -23.99 -7.35 -8.39
N GLN A 135 -24.18 -8.55 -8.93
CA GLN A 135 -23.14 -9.25 -9.67
C GLN A 135 -22.74 -8.50 -10.95
N GLY A 136 -23.71 -7.94 -11.68
CA GLY A 136 -23.45 -7.19 -12.90
C GLY A 136 -22.62 -5.93 -12.63
N ALA A 137 -22.95 -5.20 -11.57
CA ALA A 137 -22.15 -4.05 -11.14
C ALA A 137 -20.77 -4.45 -10.62
N SER A 138 -20.63 -5.63 -9.99
CA SER A 138 -19.33 -6.16 -9.55
C SER A 138 -18.42 -6.49 -10.74
N GLU A 139 -18.95 -7.15 -11.77
CA GLU A 139 -18.21 -7.47 -13.00
C GLU A 139 -17.81 -6.19 -13.76
N ALA A 140 -18.72 -5.22 -13.86
CA ALA A 140 -18.42 -3.92 -14.47
C ALA A 140 -17.36 -3.12 -13.68
N ALA A 141 -17.43 -3.14 -12.35
CA ALA A 141 -16.44 -2.52 -11.48
C ALA A 141 -15.04 -3.15 -11.63
N LEU A 142 -14.98 -4.48 -11.77
CA LEU A 142 -13.72 -5.16 -12.03
C LEU A 142 -13.17 -4.80 -13.41
N ALA A 143 -14.02 -4.83 -14.45
CA ALA A 143 -13.62 -4.48 -15.81
C ALA A 143 -13.02 -3.05 -15.88
N HIS A 144 -13.68 -2.07 -15.25
CA HIS A 144 -13.18 -0.69 -15.18
C HIS A 144 -11.85 -0.57 -14.42
N LEU A 145 -11.65 -1.34 -13.33
CA LEU A 145 -10.35 -1.39 -12.66
C LEU A 145 -9.25 -1.94 -13.58
N LEU A 146 -9.57 -2.92 -14.41
CA LEU A 146 -8.62 -3.58 -15.30
C LEU A 146 -8.20 -2.70 -16.50
N GLU A 147 -8.96 -1.67 -16.85
CA GLU A 147 -8.58 -0.69 -17.89
C GLU A 147 -7.27 0.04 -17.58
N TYR A 148 -6.85 0.10 -16.31
CA TYR A 148 -5.56 0.67 -15.89
C TYR A 148 -4.36 -0.25 -16.17
N PHE A 149 -4.59 -1.49 -16.59
CA PHE A 149 -3.56 -2.51 -16.79
C PHE A 149 -3.51 -2.94 -18.25
N VAL A 150 -2.29 -3.05 -18.80
CA VAL A 150 -2.09 -3.39 -20.21
C VAL A 150 -2.37 -4.87 -20.49
N GLN A 151 -2.01 -5.75 -19.55
CA GLN A 151 -2.20 -7.20 -19.65
C GLN A 151 -2.40 -7.78 -18.24
N PRO A 152 -3.63 -7.79 -17.72
CA PRO A 152 -3.89 -8.53 -16.50
C PRO A 152 -3.79 -10.04 -16.73
N ASP A 153 -3.21 -10.77 -15.77
CA ASP A 153 -3.07 -12.23 -15.83
C ASP A 153 -3.45 -12.91 -14.49
N ASP A 154 -3.49 -14.24 -14.50
CA ASP A 154 -3.92 -15.04 -13.36
C ASP A 154 -2.90 -15.08 -12.20
N THR A 155 -1.71 -14.47 -12.37
CA THR A 155 -0.74 -14.29 -11.28
C THR A 155 -1.05 -13.05 -10.45
N MET A 156 -1.98 -12.21 -10.91
CA MET A 156 -2.39 -11.00 -10.21
C MET A 156 -3.34 -11.30 -9.06
N TYR A 157 -3.23 -10.46 -8.04
CA TYR A 157 -4.13 -10.44 -6.90
C TYR A 157 -4.83 -9.10 -6.82
N VAL A 158 -6.06 -9.11 -6.32
CA VAL A 158 -6.84 -7.90 -6.05
C VAL A 158 -7.40 -7.94 -4.65
N ASP A 159 -7.40 -6.79 -4.00
CA ASP A 159 -8.05 -6.59 -2.72
C ASP A 159 -9.52 -6.25 -2.97
N VAL A 160 -10.43 -7.13 -2.54
CA VAL A 160 -11.88 -6.93 -2.59
C VAL A 160 -12.36 -6.58 -1.19
N GLY A 161 -13.10 -5.46 -1.09
CA GLY A 161 -13.57 -4.93 0.18
C GLY A 161 -15.08 -4.81 0.28
N VAL A 162 -15.62 -5.01 1.48
CA VAL A 162 -16.99 -4.68 1.85
C VAL A 162 -16.96 -3.62 2.94
N GLU A 163 -17.74 -2.55 2.75
CA GLU A 163 -17.98 -1.51 3.75
C GLU A 163 -19.40 -1.68 4.31
N ILE A 164 -19.54 -1.64 5.64
CA ILE A 164 -20.83 -1.73 6.32
C ILE A 164 -20.95 -0.50 7.22
N GLY A 165 -22.05 0.23 7.08
CA GLY A 165 -22.36 1.41 7.88
C GLY A 165 -23.81 1.42 8.34
N VAL A 166 -24.07 2.17 9.40
CA VAL A 166 -25.42 2.52 9.87
C VAL A 166 -25.42 4.00 10.21
N ASP A 167 -26.42 4.72 9.72
CA ASP A 167 -26.54 6.16 9.89
C ASP A 167 -26.46 6.57 11.37
N GLU A 168 -25.65 7.60 11.65
CA GLU A 168 -25.41 8.18 12.98
C GLU A 168 -24.77 7.22 14.00
N LYS A 169 -24.19 6.11 13.54
CA LYS A 169 -23.55 5.10 14.38
C LYS A 169 -22.05 4.99 14.13
N ALA A 170 -21.36 4.56 15.17
CA ALA A 170 -20.05 3.96 15.08
C ALA A 170 -20.19 2.45 15.28
N LEU A 171 -19.70 1.70 14.30
CA LEU A 171 -19.64 0.25 14.36
C LEU A 171 -18.23 -0.17 14.75
N ALA A 172 -18.12 -1.16 15.65
CA ALA A 172 -16.85 -1.75 16.05
C ALA A 172 -16.93 -3.28 16.04
N TRP A 173 -15.85 -3.93 15.62
CA TRP A 173 -15.74 -5.39 15.63
C TRP A 173 -15.57 -5.92 17.06
N VAL A 174 -16.30 -6.98 17.41
CA VAL A 174 -16.09 -7.69 18.68
C VAL A 174 -14.97 -8.71 18.50
N ALA A 175 -13.93 -8.62 19.33
CA ALA A 175 -12.75 -9.50 19.24
C ALA A 175 -13.12 -11.00 19.32
N ASP A 176 -13.99 -11.36 20.25
CA ASP A 176 -14.48 -12.74 20.42
C ASP A 176 -15.23 -13.29 19.18
N GLY A 177 -15.68 -12.39 18.31
CA GLY A 177 -16.41 -12.71 17.09
C GLY A 177 -15.52 -12.96 15.86
N HIS A 178 -14.21 -12.73 15.95
CA HIS A 178 -13.31 -12.75 14.78
C HIS A 178 -13.36 -14.05 14.00
N GLY A 179 -13.37 -15.20 14.68
CA GLY A 179 -13.45 -16.50 14.00
C GLY A 179 -14.72 -16.66 13.15
N ARG A 180 -15.85 -16.10 13.58
CA ARG A 180 -17.10 -16.13 12.79
C ARG A 180 -17.03 -15.19 11.59
N VAL A 181 -16.38 -14.04 11.75
CA VAL A 181 -16.15 -13.09 10.64
C VAL A 181 -15.22 -13.71 9.60
N VAL A 182 -14.14 -14.37 10.03
CA VAL A 182 -13.21 -15.11 9.15
C VAL A 182 -13.94 -16.23 8.42
N ALA A 183 -14.76 -17.03 9.12
CA ALA A 183 -15.55 -18.10 8.53
C ALA A 183 -16.48 -17.59 7.43
N GLU A 184 -17.19 -16.49 7.67
CA GLU A 184 -18.06 -15.86 6.66
C GLU A 184 -17.28 -15.29 5.48
N ALA A 185 -16.18 -14.58 5.74
CA ALA A 185 -15.41 -13.94 4.69
C ALA A 185 -14.79 -14.96 3.72
N LEU A 186 -14.37 -16.13 4.24
CA LEU A 186 -13.69 -17.17 3.48
C LEU A 186 -14.61 -18.33 3.05
N GLY A 187 -15.83 -18.41 3.59
CA GLY A 187 -16.74 -19.53 3.34
C GLY A 187 -16.23 -20.87 3.91
N ILE A 188 -15.57 -20.84 5.06
CA ILE A 188 -15.02 -22.03 5.74
C ILE A 188 -15.78 -22.34 7.04
N GLU A 189 -15.55 -23.52 7.60
CA GLU A 189 -16.11 -23.89 8.89
C GLU A 189 -15.57 -23.03 10.03
N VAL A 190 -16.43 -22.70 11.01
CA VAL A 190 -16.07 -21.86 12.16
C VAL A 190 -14.93 -22.47 12.97
N ALA A 191 -14.87 -23.79 13.05
CA ALA A 191 -13.78 -24.49 13.72
C ALA A 191 -12.41 -24.22 13.06
N ASP A 192 -12.35 -24.21 11.73
CA ASP A 192 -11.12 -23.92 10.98
C ASP A 192 -10.75 -22.45 11.06
N ALA A 193 -11.75 -21.56 11.00
CA ALA A 193 -11.54 -20.14 11.21
C ALA A 193 -10.99 -19.83 12.61
N ASN A 194 -11.51 -20.47 13.66
CA ASN A 194 -10.98 -20.32 15.02
C ASN A 194 -9.53 -20.83 15.14
N ARG A 195 -9.18 -21.90 14.43
CA ARG A 195 -7.77 -22.35 14.35
C ARG A 195 -6.89 -21.31 13.70
N LEU A 196 -7.36 -20.59 12.68
CA LEU A 196 -6.62 -19.50 12.05
C LEU A 196 -6.41 -18.31 12.99
N VAL A 197 -7.44 -17.95 13.76
CA VAL A 197 -7.36 -16.90 14.78
C VAL A 197 -6.30 -17.24 15.85
N GLY A 198 -6.12 -18.53 16.16
CA GLY A 198 -5.10 -19.00 17.09
C GLY A 198 -3.66 -19.07 16.53
N LYS A 199 -3.43 -18.75 15.24
CA LYS A 199 -2.09 -18.82 14.64
C LYS A 199 -1.29 -17.54 14.89
N SER A 200 0.04 -17.66 14.84
CA SER A 200 0.97 -16.53 14.94
C SER A 200 0.87 -15.52 13.79
N CYS A 201 0.24 -15.89 12.67
CA CYS A 201 -0.01 -14.98 11.55
C CYS A 201 -1.27 -14.12 11.72
N PHE A 202 -2.04 -14.35 12.79
CA PHE A 202 -3.20 -13.56 13.15
C PHE A 202 -2.81 -12.43 14.12
N TYR A 203 -3.26 -11.22 13.82
CA TYR A 203 -3.01 -10.04 14.62
C TYR A 203 -4.33 -9.39 14.99
N ASN A 204 -4.49 -9.12 16.28
CA ASN A 204 -5.60 -8.33 16.80
C ASN A 204 -5.25 -6.84 16.71
N ASP A 205 -5.98 -6.09 15.89
CA ASP A 205 -5.73 -4.67 15.66
C ASP A 205 -6.63 -3.84 16.60
N MET A 206 -6.11 -3.58 17.81
CA MET A 206 -6.82 -2.81 18.83
C MET A 206 -7.26 -1.44 18.32
N THR A 207 -8.46 -1.04 18.69
CA THR A 207 -9.03 0.25 18.29
C THR A 207 -9.34 1.08 19.53
N SER A 208 -8.91 2.36 19.55
CA SER A 208 -9.13 3.28 20.68
C SER A 208 -8.69 2.72 22.04
N CYS A 209 -7.63 1.91 22.06
CA CYS A 209 -7.15 1.19 23.26
C CYS A 209 -8.17 0.23 23.88
N LEU A 210 -9.20 -0.18 23.13
CA LEU A 210 -10.20 -1.15 23.56
C LEU A 210 -9.81 -2.54 23.03
N GLU A 211 -9.41 -3.45 23.92
CA GLU A 211 -9.01 -4.81 23.52
C GLU A 211 -10.19 -5.66 23.05
N ALA A 212 -11.36 -5.45 23.65
CA ALA A 212 -12.60 -6.16 23.29
C ALA A 212 -13.19 -5.67 21.95
N LEU A 213 -12.83 -4.46 21.51
CA LEU A 213 -13.28 -3.85 20.27
C LEU A 213 -12.10 -3.64 19.34
N ALA A 214 -11.87 -4.62 18.48
CA ALA A 214 -10.65 -4.66 17.69
C ALA A 214 -10.93 -5.22 16.30
N GLY A 215 -10.26 -4.64 15.31
CA GLY A 215 -10.12 -5.26 14.01
C GLY A 215 -9.15 -6.43 14.05
N PHE A 216 -8.83 -6.99 12.90
CA PHE A 216 -7.80 -7.99 12.79
C PHE A 216 -7.19 -8.02 11.39
N ARG A 217 -6.06 -8.71 11.29
CA ARG A 217 -5.46 -9.09 10.02
C ARG A 217 -4.78 -10.44 10.12
N THR A 218 -4.78 -11.18 9.02
CA THR A 218 -4.13 -12.49 8.96
C THR A 218 -3.66 -12.85 7.57
N ALA A 219 -2.45 -13.40 7.49
CA ALA A 219 -1.94 -14.03 6.28
C ALA A 219 -2.50 -15.46 6.20
N LEU A 220 -3.07 -15.81 5.05
CA LEU A 220 -3.79 -17.06 4.84
C LEU A 220 -2.90 -18.09 4.13
N LEU A 221 -1.81 -18.45 4.80
CA LEU A 221 -0.91 -19.48 4.29
C LEU A 221 -1.60 -20.85 4.38
N ASN A 222 -1.76 -21.53 3.24
CA ASN A 222 -2.31 -22.89 3.11
C ASN A 222 -3.79 -23.06 3.50
N VAL A 223 -4.62 -22.01 3.36
CA VAL A 223 -6.07 -22.10 3.60
C VAL A 223 -6.79 -22.19 2.26
N GLY A 224 -6.74 -23.38 1.64
CA GLY A 224 -7.25 -23.62 0.28
C GLY A 224 -6.46 -22.81 -0.76
N GLU A 225 -5.74 -23.48 -1.66
CA GLU A 225 -4.77 -22.82 -2.57
C GLU A 225 -5.33 -21.67 -3.41
N ASP A 226 -6.66 -21.54 -3.47
CA ASP A 226 -7.33 -20.54 -4.27
C ASP A 226 -8.23 -19.57 -3.49
N LEU A 227 -8.38 -19.65 -2.16
CA LEU A 227 -9.43 -18.84 -1.48
C LEU A 227 -9.05 -17.36 -1.36
N ALA A 228 -7.99 -17.08 -0.61
CA ALA A 228 -7.45 -15.75 -0.38
C ALA A 228 -6.04 -15.90 0.22
N VAL A 229 -5.16 -14.93 0.01
CA VAL A 229 -3.80 -14.93 0.59
C VAL A 229 -3.68 -14.02 1.81
N TYR A 230 -4.64 -13.12 2.00
CA TYR A 230 -4.67 -12.17 3.10
C TYR A 230 -6.11 -11.74 3.38
N LEU A 231 -6.43 -11.55 4.66
CA LEU A 231 -7.71 -11.03 5.12
C LEU A 231 -7.45 -9.99 6.21
N GLN A 232 -8.17 -8.88 6.15
CA GLN A 232 -8.20 -7.89 7.22
C GLN A 232 -9.62 -7.37 7.45
N ALA A 233 -9.94 -7.09 8.71
CA ALA A 233 -11.15 -6.39 9.11
C ALA A 233 -10.76 -5.21 9.99
N TYR A 234 -11.24 -4.02 9.69
CA TYR A 234 -10.84 -2.80 10.40
C TYR A 234 -11.95 -1.74 10.34
N LEU A 235 -11.75 -0.62 11.02
CA LEU A 235 -12.72 0.48 11.08
C LEU A 235 -12.32 1.66 10.18
N SER A 236 -13.30 2.41 9.67
CA SER A 236 -13.05 3.58 8.84
C SER A 236 -12.57 4.81 9.62
N ASP A 237 -12.68 4.82 10.95
CA ASP A 237 -12.24 5.94 11.79
C ASP A 237 -10.76 6.30 11.58
N LYS A 238 -9.93 5.28 11.30
CA LYS A 238 -8.52 5.45 10.95
C LYS A 238 -8.28 6.42 9.80
N THR A 239 -9.24 6.63 8.90
CA THR A 239 -9.06 7.54 7.76
C THR A 239 -8.87 8.99 8.18
N GLN A 240 -9.32 9.38 9.38
CA GLN A 240 -9.19 10.76 9.85
C GLN A 240 -7.76 11.12 10.26
N THR A 241 -6.93 10.12 10.60
CA THR A 241 -5.54 10.31 11.04
C THR A 241 -4.54 9.62 10.12
N TYR A 242 -5.00 8.91 9.09
CA TYR A 242 -4.17 8.19 8.13
C TYR A 242 -3.38 9.16 7.23
N HIS A 243 -2.08 8.92 7.12
CA HIS A 243 -1.19 9.73 6.29
C HIS A 243 -0.19 8.83 5.55
N LEU A 244 -0.38 8.67 4.23
CA LEU A 244 0.44 7.80 3.38
C LEU A 244 1.91 8.21 3.29
N GLU A 245 2.20 9.49 3.50
CA GLU A 245 3.56 10.04 3.48
C GLU A 245 4.07 10.29 4.91
N GLY A 246 3.55 9.55 5.89
CA GLY A 246 4.01 9.69 7.26
C GLY A 246 5.47 9.26 7.40
N ASP A 247 6.16 9.93 8.31
CA ASP A 247 7.59 9.80 8.50
C ASP A 247 7.94 8.41 9.07
N HIS A 248 9.10 7.85 8.70
CA HIS A 248 9.63 6.59 9.26
C HIS A 248 8.73 5.34 9.08
N GLY A 249 7.92 5.29 8.02
CA GLY A 249 7.03 4.14 7.74
C GLY A 249 5.77 4.10 8.61
N ILE A 250 5.49 5.16 9.35
CA ILE A 250 4.29 5.32 10.15
C ILE A 250 3.19 5.89 9.26
N ASN A 251 2.17 5.10 8.92
CA ASN A 251 1.09 5.53 8.03
C ASN A 251 -0.01 6.37 8.72
N TYR A 252 0.33 7.07 9.81
CA TYR A 252 -0.58 7.93 10.55
C TYR A 252 0.15 9.17 11.06
N GLN A 253 -0.60 10.23 11.33
CA GLN A 253 -0.05 11.40 12.00
C GLN A 253 0.36 11.04 13.43
N ALA A 254 1.64 11.21 13.75
CA ALA A 254 2.20 10.91 15.07
C ALA A 254 2.75 12.18 15.74
N LEU A 255 2.53 12.29 17.05
CA LEU A 255 3.15 13.33 17.87
C LEU A 255 4.63 12.99 18.08
N THR A 256 5.52 13.81 17.55
CA THR A 256 6.97 13.68 17.84
C THR A 256 7.31 14.35 19.17
N PHE A 257 8.44 13.96 19.77
CA PHE A 257 8.91 14.58 21.01
C PHE A 257 9.15 16.09 20.84
N ALA A 258 9.71 16.52 19.71
CA ALA A 258 9.91 17.94 19.41
C ALA A 258 8.57 18.70 19.35
N MET A 259 7.54 18.11 18.74
CA MET A 259 6.19 18.71 18.71
C MET A 259 5.57 18.76 20.11
N ALA A 260 5.79 17.74 20.94
CA ALA A 260 5.29 17.69 22.30
C ALA A 260 5.87 18.78 23.21
N LEU A 261 7.09 19.25 22.92
CA LEU A 261 7.72 20.37 23.63
C LEU A 261 7.26 21.75 23.15
N LEU A 262 6.58 21.83 22.00
CA LEU A 262 6.16 23.08 21.38
C LEU A 262 4.70 23.42 21.72
N GLY A 263 4.54 24.21 22.78
CA GLY A 263 3.24 24.72 23.27
C GLY A 263 2.55 23.78 24.25
N ASN A 264 1.55 24.29 24.98
CA ASN A 264 0.78 23.51 25.94
C ASN A 264 -0.72 23.87 25.88
N PRO A 265 -1.62 22.97 25.41
CA PRO A 265 -1.29 21.70 24.76
C PRO A 265 -0.62 21.94 23.39
N PRO A 266 0.19 20.98 22.90
CA PRO A 266 0.80 21.05 21.57
C PRO A 266 -0.23 21.32 20.47
N ILE A 267 0.16 22.08 19.44
CA ILE A 267 -0.72 22.40 18.30
C ILE A 267 -1.27 21.12 17.65
N PHE A 268 -0.46 20.08 17.57
CA PHE A 268 -0.87 18.75 17.11
C PHE A 268 -2.08 18.23 17.87
N CYS A 269 -2.05 18.26 19.21
CA CYS A 269 -3.13 17.77 20.06
C CYS A 269 -4.40 18.61 19.90
N LYS A 270 -4.26 19.93 19.72
CA LYS A 270 -5.40 20.82 19.45
C LYS A 270 -6.07 20.48 18.11
N ASN A 271 -5.27 20.28 17.06
CA ASN A 271 -5.77 19.92 15.74
C ASN A 271 -6.42 18.53 15.75
N LEU A 272 -5.79 17.55 16.41
CA LEU A 272 -6.35 16.21 16.56
C LEU A 272 -7.69 16.25 17.32
N LEU A 273 -7.76 16.99 18.42
CA LEU A 273 -9.01 17.17 19.17
C LEU A 273 -10.10 17.79 18.29
N GLN A 274 -9.77 18.83 17.52
CA GLN A 274 -10.73 19.45 16.60
C GLN A 274 -11.25 18.45 15.56
N VAL A 275 -10.37 17.65 14.96
CA VAL A 275 -10.75 16.60 14.01
C VAL A 275 -11.73 15.60 14.64
N LEU A 276 -11.47 15.15 15.87
CA LEU A 276 -12.35 14.23 16.59
C LEU A 276 -13.70 14.90 16.90
N GLN A 277 -13.69 16.15 17.37
CA GLN A 277 -14.92 16.91 17.65
C GLN A 277 -15.78 17.09 16.41
N ASP A 278 -15.19 17.44 15.26
CA ASP A 278 -15.91 17.56 14.00
C ASP A 278 -16.47 16.20 13.54
N ALA A 279 -15.71 15.12 13.76
CA ALA A 279 -16.13 13.76 13.45
C ALA A 279 -17.38 13.33 14.24
N THR A 280 -17.57 13.79 15.49
CA THR A 280 -18.80 13.53 16.28
C THR A 280 -20.08 13.96 15.55
N LEU A 281 -19.98 15.00 14.71
CA LEU A 281 -21.11 15.61 14.01
C LEU A 281 -21.23 15.12 12.56
N LEU A 282 -20.13 14.74 11.93
CA LEU A 282 -20.07 14.56 10.48
C LEU A 282 -19.82 13.12 10.04
N LEU A 283 -19.27 12.27 10.91
CA LEU A 283 -18.68 11.01 10.48
C LEU A 283 -19.20 9.82 11.27
N ASP A 284 -19.83 8.90 10.55
CA ASP A 284 -20.11 7.56 11.04
C ASP A 284 -18.84 6.71 10.96
N VAL A 285 -18.77 5.65 11.78
CA VAL A 285 -17.65 4.70 11.75
C VAL A 285 -18.14 3.40 11.12
N LEU A 286 -17.59 3.12 9.94
CA LEU A 286 -17.94 1.96 9.13
C LEU A 286 -17.01 0.80 9.47
N LEU A 287 -17.54 -0.40 9.38
CA LEU A 287 -16.76 -1.63 9.35
C LEU A 287 -16.25 -1.86 7.93
N ARG A 288 -15.01 -2.34 7.82
CA ARG A 288 -14.46 -2.86 6.58
C ARG A 288 -13.98 -4.28 6.75
N ILE A 289 -14.24 -5.11 5.75
CA ILE A 289 -13.59 -6.41 5.54
C ILE A 289 -12.93 -6.32 4.18
N GLU A 290 -11.65 -6.70 4.07
CA GLU A 290 -10.91 -6.77 2.81
C GLU A 290 -10.21 -8.12 2.70
N VAL A 291 -10.37 -8.78 1.56
CA VAL A 291 -9.69 -10.03 1.21
C VAL A 291 -8.83 -9.84 -0.03
N ARG A 292 -7.62 -10.37 0.00
CA ARG A 292 -6.75 -10.45 -1.17
C ARG A 292 -6.94 -11.78 -1.86
N VAL A 293 -7.48 -11.75 -3.07
CA VAL A 293 -7.82 -12.95 -3.84
C VAL A 293 -7.13 -12.94 -5.21
N PRO A 294 -6.89 -14.10 -5.83
CA PRO A 294 -6.49 -14.17 -7.23
C PRO A 294 -7.49 -13.42 -8.11
N LEU A 295 -7.01 -12.77 -9.16
CA LEU A 295 -7.83 -11.90 -10.03
C LEU A 295 -9.08 -12.63 -10.57
N TRP A 296 -8.93 -13.87 -11.02
CA TRP A 296 -10.03 -14.68 -11.54
C TRP A 296 -11.15 -14.95 -10.53
N ARG A 297 -10.90 -14.79 -9.22
CA ARG A 297 -11.91 -14.94 -8.14
C ARG A 297 -12.49 -13.63 -7.62
N ALA A 298 -11.98 -12.48 -8.07
CA ALA A 298 -12.37 -11.18 -7.54
C ALA A 298 -13.89 -10.98 -7.48
N HIS A 299 -14.58 -11.40 -8.54
CA HIS A 299 -16.03 -11.29 -8.67
C HIS A 299 -16.82 -12.20 -7.71
N LEU A 300 -16.21 -13.18 -7.04
CA LEU A 300 -16.89 -14.08 -6.09
C LEU A 300 -16.65 -13.69 -4.62
N ALA A 301 -15.63 -12.87 -4.36
CA ALA A 301 -15.20 -12.54 -3.01
C ALA A 301 -16.27 -11.72 -2.28
N LEU A 302 -16.52 -12.07 -1.01
CA LEU A 302 -17.40 -11.36 -0.06
C LEU A 302 -18.87 -11.17 -0.48
N GLN A 303 -19.35 -11.77 -1.58
CA GLN A 303 -20.74 -11.62 -2.05
C GLN A 303 -21.79 -12.27 -1.12
N ARG A 304 -21.38 -13.22 -0.29
CA ARG A 304 -22.28 -14.09 0.49
C ARG A 304 -22.31 -13.83 1.98
N ILE A 305 -21.67 -12.76 2.44
CA ILE A 305 -21.60 -12.46 3.87
C ILE A 305 -23.02 -12.30 4.44
N ARG A 306 -23.34 -13.14 5.43
CA ARG A 306 -24.65 -13.08 6.08
C ARG A 306 -24.74 -11.90 7.04
N ARG A 307 -25.72 -11.03 6.80
CA ARG A 307 -26.03 -9.87 7.68
C ARG A 307 -26.20 -10.29 9.14
N THR A 308 -26.83 -11.43 9.41
CA THR A 308 -27.04 -11.95 10.76
C THR A 308 -25.74 -12.23 11.49
N VAL A 309 -24.73 -12.76 10.79
CA VAL A 309 -23.40 -12.98 11.37
C VAL A 309 -22.69 -11.66 11.63
N LEU A 310 -22.76 -10.71 10.69
CA LEU A 310 -22.18 -9.38 10.91
C LEU A 310 -22.77 -8.71 12.15
N VAL A 311 -24.11 -8.64 12.25
CA VAL A 311 -24.80 -8.00 13.38
C VAL A 311 -24.46 -8.66 14.72
N ALA A 312 -24.25 -9.98 14.73
CA ALA A 312 -23.93 -10.72 15.96
C ALA A 312 -22.48 -10.51 16.45
N ASN A 313 -21.59 -9.92 15.65
CA ASN A 313 -20.17 -9.77 15.96
C ASN A 313 -19.72 -8.29 15.95
N VAL A 314 -20.65 -7.36 16.14
CA VAL A 314 -20.40 -5.93 16.11
C VAL A 314 -21.05 -5.24 17.29
N VAL A 315 -20.37 -4.22 17.82
CA VAL A 315 -20.96 -3.25 18.74
C VAL A 315 -21.38 -2.03 17.93
N MET A 316 -22.57 -1.52 18.24
CA MET A 316 -23.12 -0.30 17.65
C MET A 316 -23.23 0.77 18.73
N LEU A 317 -22.47 1.84 18.59
CA LEU A 317 -22.53 3.01 19.47
C LEU A 317 -23.09 4.21 18.70
N PRO A 318 -23.75 5.18 19.37
CA PRO A 318 -23.91 6.51 18.80
C PRO A 318 -22.54 7.08 18.39
N ARG A 319 -22.40 7.66 17.20
CA ARG A 319 -21.09 8.19 16.74
C ARG A 319 -20.47 9.20 17.70
N LYS A 320 -21.31 9.98 18.38
CA LYS A 320 -20.91 10.98 19.39
C LYS A 320 -20.24 10.40 20.64
N ILE A 321 -20.46 9.11 20.93
CA ILE A 321 -19.83 8.43 22.06
C ILE A 321 -18.48 7.83 21.65
N TRP A 322 -18.36 7.45 20.37
CA TRP A 322 -17.13 6.85 19.85
C TRP A 322 -16.02 7.87 19.66
N TRP A 323 -16.34 9.00 19.05
CA TRP A 323 -15.44 10.13 18.81
C TRP A 323 -15.23 10.96 20.08
#